data_AF-A0A1V5DAE1-F1
#
_entry.id   AF-A0A1V5DAE1-F1
#
_cell.length_a   1.000
_cell.length_b   1.000
_cell.length_c   1.000
_cell.angle_alpha   90.00
_cell.angle_beta   90.00
_cell.angle_gamma   90.00
#
_symmetry.space_group_name_H-M   'P 1'
#
loop_
_entity.id
_entity.type
_entity.pdbx_description
1 polymer ?
#
loop_
_entity_poly.entity_id
_entity_poly.type
_entity_poly.pdbx_seq_one_letter_code
_entity_poly.pdbx_strand_id
1 'polypeptide(L)' 'MAIPDQAQELRIRLKVALIDVKTGQWDIFVPKVFEDTAYSASLTRERSDQQQVELLKTKAYQAAIEGTLARYSR' A
#
# COMPACT_ATOMS: atom_id res chain seq x y z
N MET A 1 8.37 31.43 -15.94
CA MET A 1 8.39 30.10 -16.57
C MET A 1 7.65 29.16 -15.62
N ALA A 2 6.37 28.87 -15.89
CA ALA A 2 5.55 28.01 -15.04
C ALA A 2 5.81 26.55 -15.41
N ILE A 3 6.20 25.72 -14.46
CA ILE A 3 6.38 24.28 -14.67
C ILE A 3 4.98 23.66 -14.72
N PRO A 4 4.63 22.90 -15.78
CA PRO A 4 3.30 22.34 -15.91
C PRO A 4 3.05 21.28 -14.83
N ASP A 5 1.88 21.37 -14.19
CA ASP A 5 1.39 20.34 -13.29
C ASP A 5 1.36 19.00 -14.03
N GLN A 6 1.88 17.96 -13.39
CA GLN A 6 1.90 16.61 -13.93
C GLN A 6 1.10 15.70 -13.00
N ALA A 7 0.09 15.04 -13.55
CA ALA A 7 -0.70 14.05 -12.84
C ALA A 7 0.19 12.85 -12.47
N GLN A 8 0.18 12.48 -11.19
CA GLN A 8 0.97 11.38 -10.66
C GLN A 8 0.03 10.29 -10.14
N GLU A 9 0.09 9.12 -10.77
CA GLU A 9 -0.63 7.92 -10.34
C GLU A 9 0.30 7.03 -9.52
N LEU A 10 -0.06 6.82 -8.24
CA LEU A 10 0.68 5.93 -7.34
C LEU A 10 -0.18 4.72 -6.98
N ARG A 11 0.44 3.54 -7.02
CA ARG A 11 -0.21 2.27 -6.70
C ARG A 11 0.68 1.40 -5.83
N ILE A 12 0.12 0.89 -4.73
CA ILE A 12 0.81 -0.08 -3.86
C ILE A 12 0.10 -1.43 -3.93
N ARG A 13 0.88 -2.45 -4.27
CA ARG A 13 0.46 -3.86 -4.21
C ARG A 13 1.32 -4.60 -3.18
N LEU A 14 0.70 -5.02 -2.09
CA LEU A 14 1.33 -5.82 -1.06
C LEU A 14 1.08 -7.32 -1.33
N LYS A 15 2.12 -8.15 -1.25
CA LYS A 15 2.01 -9.61 -1.22
C LYS A 15 2.37 -10.08 0.18
N VAL A 16 1.51 -10.87 0.80
CA VAL A 16 1.69 -11.35 2.17
C VAL A 16 1.89 -12.86 2.12
N ALA A 17 2.99 -13.33 2.69
CA ALA A 17 3.22 -14.74 2.98
C ALA A 17 2.97 -14.97 4.46
N LEU A 18 2.11 -15.93 4.78
CA LEU A 18 1.74 -16.29 6.13
C LEU A 18 2.20 -17.71 6.40
N ILE A 19 3.00 -17.89 7.43
CA ILE A 19 3.67 -19.16 7.74
C ILE A 19 3.25 -19.58 9.15
N ASP A 20 2.61 -20.74 9.26
CA ASP A 20 2.40 -21.42 10.54
C ASP A 20 3.68 -22.20 10.89
N VAL A 21 4.39 -21.71 11.91
CA VAL A 21 5.65 -22.29 12.36
C VAL A 21 5.46 -23.68 12.98
N LYS A 22 4.29 -23.97 13.55
CA LYS A 22 4.04 -25.25 14.23
C LYS A 22 3.85 -26.39 13.22
N THR A 23 3.08 -26.13 12.15
CA THR A 23 2.74 -27.15 11.15
C THR A 23 3.63 -27.09 9.91
N GLY A 24 4.34 -25.98 9.70
CA GLY A 24 5.09 -25.70 8.47
C GLY A 24 4.20 -25.32 7.29
N GLN A 25 2.88 -25.19 7.49
CA GLN A 25 1.97 -24.74 6.44
C GLN A 25 2.19 -23.27 6.14
N TRP A 26 2.07 -22.89 4.87
CA TRP A 26 2.14 -21.50 4.46
C TRP A 26 1.14 -21.21 3.36
N ASP A 27 0.65 -19.97 3.35
CA ASP A 27 -0.25 -19.44 2.34
C ASP A 27 0.25 -18.07 1.88
N ILE A 28 -0.02 -17.71 0.63
CA ILE A 28 0.25 -16.37 0.10
C ILE A 28 -1.06 -15.74 -0.32
N PHE A 29 -1.31 -14.54 0.15
CA PHE A 29 -2.43 -13.74 -0.31
C PHE A 29 -2.03 -12.32 -0.65
N VAL A 30 -2.87 -11.69 -1.46
CA VAL A 30 -2.75 -10.28 -1.83
C VAL A 30 -3.94 -9.56 -1.19
N PRO A 31 -3.72 -8.75 -0.15
CA PRO A 31 -4.76 -7.87 0.38
C PRO A 31 -5.21 -6.85 -0.67
N LYS A 32 -6.26 -6.10 -0.34
CA LYS A 32 -6.81 -5.07 -1.24
C LYS A 32 -5.71 -4.14 -1.75
N VAL A 33 -5.73 -3.88 -3.06
CA VAL A 33 -4.79 -2.96 -3.71
C VAL A 33 -5.28 -1.53 -3.48
N PHE A 34 -4.35 -0.63 -3.14
CA PHE A 34 -4.64 0.78 -2.94
C PHE A 34 -3.93 1.60 -4.02
N GLU A 35 -4.69 2.49 -4.63
CA GLU A 35 -4.26 3.43 -5.65
C GLU A 35 -4.67 4.84 -5.23
N ASP A 36 -3.84 5.82 -5.59
CA ASP A 36 -4.08 7.23 -5.31
C ASP A 36 -3.52 8.07 -6.44
N THR A 37 -4.25 9.10 -6.84
CA THR A 37 -3.89 10.01 -7.93
C THR A 37 -3.77 11.41 -7.35
N ALA A 38 -2.56 11.96 -7.35
CA ALA A 38 -2.30 13.32 -6.87
C ALA A 38 -1.83 14.23 -8.03
N TYR A 39 -2.31 15.47 -8.02
CA TYR A 39 -1.82 16.54 -8.89
C TYR A 39 -0.82 17.36 -8.07
N SER A 40 0.47 17.31 -8.42
CA SER A 40 1.53 18.00 -7.69
C SER A 40 2.16 19.13 -8.51
N ALA A 41 2.06 20.37 -7.99
CA ALA A 41 2.82 21.51 -8.48
C ALA A 41 4.28 21.44 -7.97
N SER A 42 5.26 21.73 -8.82
CA SER A 42 6.68 21.40 -8.62
C SER A 42 7.36 21.91 -7.32
N LEU A 43 6.77 22.84 -6.57
CA LEU A 43 7.40 23.40 -5.38
C LEU A 43 7.32 22.50 -4.13
N THR A 44 6.39 21.55 -4.05
CA THR A 44 6.16 20.70 -2.86
C THR A 44 6.19 19.19 -3.16
N ARG A 45 6.62 18.81 -4.37
CA ARG A 45 6.52 17.46 -4.93
C ARG A 45 7.14 16.38 -4.04
N GLU A 46 8.41 16.50 -3.65
CA GLU A 46 9.09 15.45 -2.88
C GLU A 46 8.42 15.15 -1.53
N ARG A 47 7.95 16.18 -0.82
CA ARG A 47 7.32 16.00 0.50
C ARG A 47 5.90 15.44 0.38
N SER A 48 5.13 15.91 -0.60
CA SER A 48 3.77 15.44 -0.86
C SER A 48 3.76 13.97 -1.28
N ASP A 49 4.71 13.59 -2.14
CA ASP A 49 4.81 12.22 -2.65
C ASP A 49 5.17 11.22 -1.54
N GLN A 50 6.10 11.59 -0.64
CA GLN A 50 6.46 10.73 0.50
C GLN A 50 5.27 10.52 1.44
N GLN A 51 4.51 11.58 1.74
CA GLN A 51 3.29 11.48 2.56
C GLN A 51 2.24 10.58 1.90
N GLN A 52 2.06 10.68 0.59
CA GLN A 52 1.12 9.85 -0.16
C GLN A 52 1.53 8.37 -0.12
N VAL A 53 2.82 8.07 -0.26
CA VAL A 53 3.35 6.72 -0.13
C VAL A 53 3.16 6.16 1.28
N GLU A 54 3.42 6.95 2.33
CA GLU A 54 3.20 6.53 3.72
C GLU A 54 1.73 6.23 4.03
N LEU A 55 0.82 7.05 3.51
CA LEU A 55 -0.62 6.85 3.63
C LEU A 55 -1.05 5.53 2.96
N LEU A 56 -0.59 5.30 1.73
CA LEU A 56 -0.89 4.07 0.97
C LEU A 56 -0.31 2.83 1.66
N LYS A 57 0.89 2.92 2.22
CA LYS A 57 1.49 1.83 3.01
C LYS A 57 0.66 1.50 4.24
N THR A 58 0.22 2.52 4.98
CA THR A 58 -0.61 2.34 6.18
C THR A 58 -1.90 1.58 5.84
N LYS A 59 -2.59 1.99 4.77
CA LYS A 59 -3.80 1.30 4.27
C LYS A 59 -3.51 -0.15 3.86
N ALA A 60 -2.40 -0.37 3.14
CA ALA A 60 -2.00 -1.71 2.71
C ALA A 60 -1.70 -2.64 3.89
N TYR A 61 -1.04 -2.13 4.94
CA TYR A 61 -0.76 -2.91 6.15
C TYR A 61 -2.01 -3.22 6.96
N GLN A 62 -2.94 -2.26 7.10
CA GLN A 62 -4.22 -2.53 7.75
C GLN A 62 -4.98 -3.65 7.02
N ALA A 63 -5.08 -3.58 5.69
CA ALA A 63 -5.75 -4.62 4.90
C ALA A 63 -5.03 -5.98 4.97
N ALA A 64 -3.71 -5.99 5.15
CA ALA A 64 -2.97 -7.23 5.39
C ALA A 64 -3.35 -7.88 6.72
N ILE A 65 -3.46 -7.08 7.80
CA ILE A 65 -3.86 -7.57 9.12
C ILE A 65 -5.29 -8.13 9.08
N GLU A 66 -6.23 -7.38 8.49
CA GLU A 66 -7.61 -7.84 8.31
C GLU A 66 -7.67 -9.15 7.51
N GLY A 67 -6.88 -9.24 6.43
CA GLY A 67 -6.77 -10.46 5.61
C GLY A 67 -6.18 -11.65 6.35
N THR A 68 -5.26 -11.42 7.28
CA THR A 68 -4.69 -12.45 8.16
C THR A 68 -5.71 -12.91 9.20
N LEU A 69 -6.40 -11.99 9.88
CA LEU A 69 -7.44 -12.31 10.86
C LEU A 69 -8.57 -13.13 10.24
N ALA A 70 -9.06 -12.72 9.07
CA ALA A 70 -10.12 -13.47 8.37
C ALA A 70 -9.75 -14.94 8.06
N ARG A 71 -8.45 -15.24 7.92
CA ARG A 71 -7.94 -16.60 7.64
C ARG A 71 -7.71 -17.44 8.90
N TYR A 72 -7.34 -16.82 10.01
CA TYR A 72 -6.88 -17.52 11.23
C TYR A 72 -7.80 -17.33 12.45
N SER A 73 -8.82 -16.48 12.39
CA SER A 73 -9.84 -16.34 13.44
C SER A 73 -10.98 -17.37 13.33
N ARG A 74 -10.75 -18.48 12.61
CA ARG A 74 -11.70 -19.61 12.48
C ARG A 74 -11.34 -20.73 13.45
#